data_AF-A0A2E6Q1I3-F1
#
_entry.id   AF-A0A2E6Q1I3-F1
#
_cell.length_a   1.000
_cell.length_b   1.000
_cell.length_c   1.000
_cell.angle_alpha   90.00
_cell.angle_beta   90.00
_cell.angle_gamma   90.00
#
_symmetry.space_group_name_H-M   'P 1'
#
loop_
_entity.id
_entity.type
_entity.pdbx_description
1 polymer ?
#
loop_
_entity_poly.entity_id
_entity_poly.type
_entity_poly.pdbx_seq_one_letter_code
_entity_poly.pdbx_strand_id
1 'polypeptide(L)'
;MMIPLLLLAAIDLAEVRTTAVDFLLDRQENNIEWPYRGVYRVRGAQGLENPIGYRVGGTAIVMQALLTVPAEDARVKERNSALERARSFLVEAMDHPGMAHVFSETYDVRGWGWCYALETLIKLRQNDLVPKVALADHQHAERHALEGILATEIKSGGWNYSRRSGFASGTAGEASPFMTVPTLRALQLAMQHGHTVPKEVLERGTTALVRSRTKAGGQAYAGSRSDPVPGSTGRMLAVESYLVEAGSEDLSKLRGALDAFFAHWGRLEERRQQRGTHVAPFGVAPYYFMYAHEQASRAIMLLPRSERAEYARLLRARLEQVRDPGGTWNDRDPTDPRLVRTANYGTAMALMSLERIAAVADPREARRR
;
A
#
# COMPACT_ATOMS: atom_id res chain seq x y z
N MET A 1 25.12 -3.92 12.45
CA MET A 1 25.92 -5.06 11.96
C MET A 1 25.09 -5.75 10.88
N MET A 2 25.48 -5.70 9.60
CA MET A 2 24.71 -6.37 8.54
C MET A 2 24.99 -7.88 8.62
N ILE A 3 24.00 -8.64 9.06
CA ILE A 3 24.05 -10.11 8.95
C ILE A 3 24.05 -10.45 7.45
N PRO A 4 25.01 -11.25 6.95
CA PRO A 4 25.00 -11.70 5.57
C PRO A 4 23.67 -12.39 5.23
N LEU A 5 23.04 -12.04 4.10
CA LEU A 5 21.79 -12.64 3.62
C LEU A 5 21.82 -14.17 3.53
N LEU A 6 23.01 -14.77 3.41
CA LEU A 6 23.23 -16.21 3.36
C LEU A 6 23.10 -16.91 4.74
N LEU A 7 23.21 -16.15 5.83
CA LEU A 7 23.18 -16.66 7.22
C LEU A 7 21.82 -16.48 7.91
N LEU A 8 20.88 -15.76 7.30
CA LEU A 8 19.51 -15.68 7.82
C LEU A 8 18.81 -17.02 7.64
N ALA A 9 18.27 -17.55 8.75
CA ALA A 9 17.39 -18.70 8.74
C ALA A 9 16.22 -18.48 7.77
N ALA A 10 15.65 -19.56 7.25
CA ALA A 10 14.41 -19.45 6.52
C ALA A 10 13.34 -18.86 7.46
N ILE A 11 12.60 -17.86 6.97
CA ILE A 11 11.52 -17.25 7.74
C ILE A 11 10.46 -18.31 8.03
N ASP A 12 10.11 -18.50 9.30
CA ASP A 12 9.00 -19.37 9.68
C ASP A 12 7.69 -18.65 9.39
N LEU A 13 7.07 -18.98 8.25
CA LEU A 13 5.83 -18.33 7.82
C LEU A 13 4.67 -18.56 8.78
N ALA A 14 4.60 -19.71 9.45
CA ALA A 14 3.50 -20.04 10.34
C ALA A 14 3.59 -19.21 11.63
N GLU A 15 4.80 -19.09 12.18
CA GLU A 15 5.06 -18.22 13.33
C GLU A 15 4.82 -16.75 12.96
N VAL A 16 5.37 -16.28 11.83
CA VAL A 16 5.19 -14.90 11.38
C VAL A 16 3.72 -14.54 11.22
N ARG A 17 2.95 -15.42 10.56
CA ARG A 17 1.51 -15.22 10.38
C ARG A 17 0.81 -15.09 11.72
N THR A 18 1.05 -16.05 12.63
CA THR A 18 0.44 -16.05 13.97
C THR A 18 0.74 -14.75 14.71
N THR A 19 2.01 -14.37 14.80
CA THR A 19 2.44 -13.15 15.52
C THR A 19 1.90 -11.87 14.88
N ALA A 20 1.88 -11.79 13.55
CA ALA A 20 1.34 -10.62 12.85
C ALA A 20 -0.18 -10.49 13.04
N VAL A 21 -0.91 -11.60 12.94
CA VAL A 21 -2.36 -11.63 13.19
C VAL A 21 -2.66 -11.24 14.63
N ASP A 22 -1.94 -11.81 15.60
CA ASP A 22 -2.10 -11.47 17.00
C ASP A 22 -1.91 -9.99 17.25
N PHE A 23 -0.79 -9.45 16.77
CA PHE A 23 -0.49 -8.04 16.90
C PHE A 23 -1.57 -7.15 16.29
N LEU A 24 -2.04 -7.46 15.08
CA LEU A 24 -3.03 -6.62 14.40
C LEU A 24 -4.38 -6.67 15.12
N LEU A 25 -4.83 -7.83 15.57
CA LEU A 25 -6.10 -7.96 16.30
C LEU A 25 -6.05 -7.23 17.65
N ASP A 26 -4.94 -7.35 18.37
CA ASP A 26 -4.76 -6.72 19.69
C ASP A 26 -4.59 -5.19 19.61
N ARG A 27 -4.32 -4.65 18.41
CA ARG A 27 -4.10 -3.21 18.15
C ARG A 27 -5.25 -2.53 17.42
N GLN A 28 -6.43 -3.14 17.38
CA GLN A 28 -7.63 -2.47 16.88
C GLN A 28 -8.06 -1.37 17.87
N GLU A 29 -7.79 -0.11 17.52
CA GLU A 29 -8.09 1.03 18.37
C GLU A 29 -9.61 1.16 18.56
N ASN A 30 -10.05 1.31 19.81
CA ASN A 30 -11.45 1.38 20.23
C ASN A 30 -12.32 0.20 19.75
N ASN A 31 -11.70 -0.94 19.41
CA ASN A 31 -12.35 -2.07 18.74
C ASN A 31 -12.99 -1.71 17.39
N ILE A 32 -12.52 -0.68 16.70
CA ILE A 32 -13.15 -0.17 15.48
C ILE A 32 -12.16 -0.13 14.31
N GLU A 33 -10.97 0.45 14.51
CA GLU A 33 -10.11 0.87 13.39
C GLU A 33 -8.61 0.63 13.63
N TRP A 34 -7.82 0.72 12.56
CA TRP A 34 -6.35 0.71 12.61
C TRP A 34 -5.78 1.97 11.93
N PRO A 35 -5.83 3.12 12.60
CA PRO A 35 -5.55 4.39 11.95
C PRO A 35 -4.07 4.51 11.58
N TYR A 36 -3.78 4.80 10.31
CA TYR A 36 -2.45 5.24 9.91
C TYR A 36 -2.20 6.65 10.45
N ARG A 37 -0.96 6.98 10.82
CA ARG A 37 -0.60 8.36 11.20
C ARG A 37 0.56 8.91 10.37
N GLY A 38 0.22 9.73 9.38
CA GLY A 38 1.19 10.51 8.62
C GLY A 38 1.65 11.79 9.34
N VAL A 39 2.30 12.69 8.59
CA VAL A 39 2.76 14.01 9.09
C VAL A 39 1.68 15.09 9.00
N TYR A 40 0.64 14.89 8.18
CA TYR A 40 -0.44 15.85 7.95
C TYR A 40 -1.52 15.78 9.06
N ARG A 41 -2.04 16.94 9.47
CA ARG A 41 -3.09 17.09 10.49
C ARG A 41 -4.14 18.06 10.00
N VAL A 42 -5.38 17.86 10.46
CA VAL A 42 -6.49 18.78 10.23
C VAL A 42 -6.90 19.41 11.56
N ARG A 43 -7.56 20.57 11.52
CA ARG A 43 -8.18 21.16 12.70
C ARG A 43 -9.51 20.44 12.97
N GLY A 44 -9.67 19.92 14.18
CA GLY A 44 -10.93 19.42 14.68
C GLY A 44 -11.32 20.10 16.00
N ALA A 45 -12.33 19.54 16.67
CA ALA A 45 -12.97 20.18 17.81
C ALA A 45 -12.04 20.30 19.03
N GLN A 46 -11.09 19.38 19.19
CA GLN A 46 -10.15 19.35 20.32
C GLN A 46 -8.71 19.72 19.91
N GLY A 47 -8.53 20.31 18.72
CA GLY A 47 -7.23 20.76 18.23
C GLY A 47 -6.79 20.06 16.95
N LEU A 48 -5.50 19.73 16.84
CA LEU A 48 -4.97 19.06 15.64
C LEU A 48 -5.25 17.56 15.69
N GLU A 49 -6.02 17.08 14.73
CA GLU A 49 -6.50 15.70 14.65
C GLU A 49 -5.92 14.95 13.45
N ASN A 50 -6.02 13.62 13.51
CA ASN A 50 -5.66 12.76 12.40
C ASN A 50 -6.78 12.84 11.34
N PRO A 51 -6.48 13.19 10.08
CA PRO A 51 -7.52 13.25 9.04
C PRO A 51 -8.19 11.90 8.84
N ILE A 52 -9.50 11.92 8.61
CA ILE A 52 -10.32 10.71 8.38
C ILE A 52 -9.78 9.84 7.22
N GLY A 53 -9.21 10.44 6.17
CA GLY A 53 -8.60 9.68 5.07
C GLY A 53 -7.43 8.77 5.51
N TYR A 54 -6.64 9.17 6.51
CA TYR A 54 -5.60 8.29 7.07
C TYR A 54 -6.18 7.17 7.95
N ARG A 55 -7.27 7.45 8.66
CA ARG A 55 -7.98 6.46 9.46
C ARG A 55 -8.58 5.38 8.55
N VAL A 56 -9.33 5.81 7.54
CA VAL A 56 -9.94 4.95 6.51
C VAL A 56 -8.89 4.11 5.79
N GLY A 57 -7.85 4.72 5.22
CA GLY A 57 -6.85 3.97 4.45
C GLY A 57 -6.01 3.03 5.30
N GLY A 58 -5.65 3.41 6.53
CA GLY A 58 -4.92 2.55 7.46
C GLY A 58 -5.73 1.31 7.83
N THR A 59 -7.00 1.52 8.19
CA THR A 59 -7.95 0.44 8.50
C THR A 59 -8.12 -0.49 7.31
N ALA A 60 -8.38 0.07 6.12
CA ALA A 60 -8.56 -0.71 4.91
C ALA A 60 -7.35 -1.59 4.58
N ILE A 61 -6.12 -1.10 4.76
CA ILE A 61 -4.89 -1.88 4.54
C ILE A 61 -4.74 -3.03 5.53
N VAL A 62 -5.01 -2.79 6.82
CA VAL A 62 -4.96 -3.87 7.82
C VAL A 62 -6.02 -4.93 7.53
N MET A 63 -7.22 -4.52 7.14
CA MET A 63 -8.26 -5.45 6.71
C MET A 63 -7.81 -6.29 5.50
N GLN A 64 -7.17 -5.68 4.50
CA GLN A 64 -6.64 -6.43 3.35
C GLN A 64 -5.62 -7.49 3.79
N ALA A 65 -4.75 -7.18 4.75
CA ALA A 65 -3.80 -8.14 5.28
C ALA A 65 -4.51 -9.29 6.00
N LEU A 66 -5.46 -9.00 6.88
CA LEU A 66 -6.22 -10.03 7.59
C LEU A 66 -7.04 -10.92 6.64
N LEU A 67 -7.50 -10.38 5.49
CA LEU A 67 -8.18 -11.15 4.45
C LEU A 67 -7.25 -12.11 3.67
N THR A 68 -5.92 -11.93 3.74
CA THR A 68 -4.97 -12.89 3.12
C THR A 68 -4.76 -14.14 3.95
N VAL A 69 -5.20 -14.14 5.21
CA VAL A 69 -4.98 -15.23 6.16
C VAL A 69 -5.98 -16.37 5.89
N PRO A 70 -5.54 -17.65 5.88
CA PRO A 70 -6.43 -18.79 5.67
C PRO A 70 -7.66 -18.83 6.59
N ALA A 71 -8.71 -19.54 6.18
CA ALA A 71 -9.95 -19.64 6.95
C ALA A 71 -9.78 -20.50 8.22
N GLU A 72 -8.78 -21.38 8.24
CA GLU A 72 -8.44 -22.30 9.32
C GLU A 72 -7.54 -21.68 10.40
N ASP A 73 -7.30 -20.37 10.35
CA ASP A 73 -6.52 -19.65 11.34
C ASP A 73 -7.12 -19.76 12.76
N ALA A 74 -6.25 -19.91 13.76
CA ALA A 74 -6.66 -20.13 15.15
C ALA A 74 -7.52 -18.98 15.71
N ARG A 75 -7.36 -17.75 15.22
CA ARG A 75 -8.11 -16.56 15.63
C ARG A 75 -9.16 -16.14 14.59
N VAL A 76 -9.64 -17.07 13.77
CA VAL A 76 -10.64 -16.78 12.71
C VAL A 76 -11.89 -16.07 13.25
N LYS A 77 -12.38 -16.41 14.45
CA LYS A 77 -13.58 -15.79 15.03
C LYS A 77 -13.33 -14.34 15.44
N GLU A 78 -12.22 -14.08 16.11
CA GLU A 78 -11.77 -12.76 16.55
C GLU A 78 -11.49 -11.88 15.33
N ARG A 79 -10.81 -12.45 14.31
CA ARG A 79 -10.53 -11.80 13.04
C ARG A 79 -11.80 -11.39 12.32
N ASN A 80 -12.75 -12.30 12.13
CA ASN A 80 -14.01 -11.99 11.45
C ASN A 80 -14.81 -10.94 12.22
N SER A 81 -14.81 -11.00 13.55
CA SER A 81 -15.45 -9.96 14.39
C SER A 81 -14.77 -8.60 14.25
N ALA A 82 -13.43 -8.56 14.20
CA ALA A 82 -12.67 -7.33 14.00
C ALA A 82 -12.90 -6.74 12.60
N LEU A 83 -12.94 -7.60 11.57
CA LEU A 83 -13.25 -7.21 10.19
C LEU A 83 -14.66 -6.61 10.09
N GLU A 84 -15.66 -7.16 10.77
CA GLU A 84 -17.03 -6.62 10.75
C GLU A 84 -17.14 -5.24 11.40
N ARG A 85 -16.46 -5.03 12.55
CA ARG A 85 -16.40 -3.72 13.20
C ARG A 85 -15.71 -2.69 12.29
N ALA A 86 -14.60 -3.09 11.67
CA ALA A 86 -13.87 -2.24 10.74
C ALA A 86 -14.64 -1.97 9.43
N ARG A 87 -15.40 -2.96 8.92
CA ARG A 87 -16.30 -2.76 7.77
C ARG A 87 -17.35 -1.71 8.10
N SER A 88 -18.00 -1.83 9.25
CA SER A 88 -19.00 -0.85 9.71
C SER A 88 -18.41 0.55 9.78
N PHE A 89 -17.18 0.68 10.29
CA PHE A 89 -16.45 1.94 10.28
C PHE A 89 -16.17 2.48 8.87
N LEU A 90 -15.71 1.65 7.93
CA LEU A 90 -15.45 2.11 6.56
C LEU A 90 -16.73 2.62 5.88
N VAL A 91 -17.87 1.97 6.13
CA VAL A 91 -19.18 2.39 5.62
C VAL A 91 -19.57 3.74 6.22
N GLU A 92 -19.58 3.87 7.55
CA GLU A 92 -19.91 5.12 8.24
C GLU A 92 -18.97 6.26 7.85
N ALA A 93 -17.68 5.98 7.67
CA ALA A 93 -16.69 6.98 7.33
C ALA A 93 -16.91 7.62 5.96
N MET A 94 -17.63 6.98 5.02
CA MET A 94 -17.93 7.59 3.73
C MET A 94 -18.86 8.81 3.88
N ASP A 95 -19.77 8.78 4.84
CA ASP A 95 -20.68 9.90 5.14
C ASP A 95 -20.04 10.99 6.02
N HIS A 96 -18.80 10.78 6.49
CA HIS A 96 -18.11 11.75 7.29
C HIS A 96 -17.83 13.03 6.48
N PRO A 97 -18.06 14.26 7.00
CA PRO A 97 -17.86 15.51 6.26
C PRO A 97 -16.43 15.67 5.67
N GLY A 98 -15.44 15.13 6.39
CA GLY A 98 -14.05 15.04 5.94
C GLY A 98 -13.76 14.05 4.81
N MET A 99 -14.77 13.37 4.25
CA MET A 99 -14.71 12.48 3.08
C MET A 99 -15.54 13.03 1.91
N ALA A 100 -15.82 14.35 1.88
CA ALA A 100 -16.47 15.00 0.76
C ALA A 100 -15.62 15.00 -0.53
N HIS A 101 -16.28 14.94 -1.69
CA HIS A 101 -15.68 14.85 -3.04
C HIS A 101 -15.15 16.20 -3.57
N VAL A 102 -14.33 16.92 -2.78
CA VAL A 102 -13.83 18.25 -3.15
C VAL A 102 -12.34 18.34 -2.92
N PHE A 103 -11.54 18.59 -3.96
CA PHE A 103 -10.12 18.92 -3.81
C PHE A 103 -9.95 20.45 -3.69
N SER A 104 -9.95 21.00 -2.49
CA SER A 104 -9.88 22.46 -2.24
C SER A 104 -8.53 22.96 -1.73
N GLU A 105 -7.57 22.07 -1.47
CA GLU A 105 -6.35 22.40 -0.72
C GLU A 105 -5.05 21.96 -1.42
N THR A 106 -3.91 22.23 -0.77
CA THR A 106 -2.60 21.79 -1.26
C THR A 106 -2.26 20.33 -0.93
N TYR A 107 -2.91 19.75 0.09
CA TYR A 107 -2.64 18.41 0.61
C TYR A 107 -3.94 17.70 0.96
N ASP A 108 -4.18 16.52 0.38
CA ASP A 108 -5.43 15.78 0.49
C ASP A 108 -5.18 14.28 0.58
N VAL A 109 -5.50 13.70 1.74
CA VAL A 109 -5.29 12.27 2.01
C VAL A 109 -6.55 11.44 1.78
N ARG A 110 -7.68 12.06 1.42
CA ARG A 110 -8.93 11.32 1.16
C ARG A 110 -8.79 10.40 -0.05
N GLY A 111 -8.03 10.81 -1.07
CA GLY A 111 -7.69 9.96 -2.21
C GLY A 111 -7.09 8.60 -1.80
N TRP A 112 -6.27 8.61 -0.74
CA TRP A 112 -5.68 7.38 -0.19
C TRP A 112 -6.71 6.57 0.60
N GLY A 113 -7.57 7.25 1.36
CA GLY A 113 -8.71 6.62 2.02
C GLY A 113 -9.65 5.93 1.02
N TRP A 114 -10.12 6.65 0.00
CA TRP A 114 -11.06 6.13 -0.99
C TRP A 114 -10.49 4.94 -1.78
N CYS A 115 -9.25 4.99 -2.28
CA CYS A 115 -8.74 3.88 -3.10
C CYS A 115 -8.60 2.58 -2.31
N TYR A 116 -8.05 2.64 -1.10
CA TYR A 116 -7.91 1.45 -0.26
C TYR A 116 -9.27 0.99 0.28
N ALA A 117 -10.17 1.90 0.65
CA ALA A 117 -11.52 1.55 1.07
C ALA A 117 -12.32 0.87 -0.04
N LEU A 118 -12.31 1.42 -1.26
CA LEU A 118 -13.00 0.84 -2.41
C LEU A 118 -12.53 -0.60 -2.67
N GLU A 119 -11.22 -0.80 -2.72
CA GLU A 119 -10.64 -2.14 -2.92
C GLU A 119 -11.08 -3.11 -1.81
N THR A 120 -11.02 -2.68 -0.54
CA THR A 120 -11.38 -3.52 0.60
C THR A 120 -12.87 -3.84 0.65
N LEU A 121 -13.73 -2.85 0.43
CA LEU A 121 -15.19 -3.03 0.43
C LEU A 121 -15.60 -4.03 -0.66
N ILE A 122 -15.06 -3.90 -1.88
CA ILE A 122 -15.32 -4.86 -2.95
C ILE A 122 -14.85 -6.26 -2.56
N LYS A 123 -13.64 -6.40 -2.00
CA LYS A 123 -13.13 -7.71 -1.56
C LYS A 123 -14.01 -8.35 -0.48
N LEU A 124 -14.51 -7.59 0.49
CA LEU A 124 -15.43 -8.12 1.49
C LEU A 124 -16.70 -8.67 0.84
N ARG A 125 -17.28 -7.92 -0.10
CA ARG A 125 -18.49 -8.36 -0.82
C ARG A 125 -18.21 -9.57 -1.70
N GLN A 126 -17.06 -9.61 -2.39
CA GLN A 126 -16.64 -10.73 -3.24
C GLN A 126 -16.45 -12.03 -2.44
N ASN A 127 -16.01 -11.94 -1.19
CA ASN A 127 -15.77 -13.09 -0.32
C ASN A 127 -16.99 -13.45 0.56
N ASP A 128 -18.19 -12.93 0.23
CA ASP A 128 -19.43 -13.16 0.99
C ASP A 128 -19.34 -12.78 2.48
N LEU A 129 -18.50 -11.79 2.81
CA LEU A 129 -18.28 -11.30 4.18
C LEU A 129 -19.18 -10.10 4.53
N VAL A 130 -20.17 -9.78 3.70
CA VAL A 130 -21.11 -8.67 3.92
C VAL A 130 -22.49 -9.26 4.25
N PRO A 131 -23.03 -9.05 5.46
CA PRO A 131 -24.37 -9.49 5.80
C PRO A 131 -25.41 -8.91 4.84
N LYS A 132 -26.42 -9.71 4.45
CA LYS A 132 -27.49 -9.26 3.53
C LYS A 132 -28.15 -7.96 3.96
N VAL A 133 -28.36 -7.78 5.26
CA VAL A 133 -28.97 -6.57 5.85
C VAL A 133 -28.11 -5.31 5.69
N ALA A 134 -26.79 -5.47 5.54
CA ALA A 134 -25.83 -4.38 5.42
C ALA A 134 -25.40 -4.12 3.96
N LEU A 135 -25.89 -4.92 3.00
CA LEU A 135 -25.42 -4.89 1.62
C LEU A 135 -25.70 -3.54 0.93
N ALA A 136 -26.85 -2.93 1.19
CA ALA A 136 -27.22 -1.65 0.58
C ALA A 136 -26.28 -0.52 0.99
N ASP A 137 -26.03 -0.37 2.30
CA ASP A 137 -25.12 0.65 2.84
C ASP A 137 -23.67 0.38 2.42
N HIS A 138 -23.28 -0.90 2.38
CA HIS A 138 -21.96 -1.31 1.89
C HIS A 138 -21.75 -0.91 0.43
N GLN A 139 -22.73 -1.17 -0.44
CA GLN A 139 -22.66 -0.76 -1.84
C GLN A 139 -22.74 0.76 -2.01
N HIS A 140 -23.44 1.47 -1.13
CA HIS A 140 -23.40 2.92 -1.08
C HIS A 140 -21.98 3.43 -0.78
N ALA A 141 -21.31 2.86 0.21
CA ALA A 141 -19.93 3.19 0.52
C ALA A 141 -18.95 2.89 -0.64
N GLU A 142 -19.14 1.77 -1.36
CA GLU A 142 -18.37 1.48 -2.58
C GLU A 142 -18.57 2.60 -3.64
N ARG A 143 -19.81 3.03 -3.89
CA ARG A 143 -20.11 4.11 -4.85
C ARG A 143 -19.52 5.44 -4.42
N HIS A 144 -19.63 5.80 -3.15
CA HIS A 144 -19.05 7.04 -2.61
C HIS A 144 -17.53 7.09 -2.82
N ALA A 145 -16.83 6.00 -2.46
CA ALA A 145 -15.39 5.93 -2.66
C ALA A 145 -14.99 6.03 -4.15
N LEU A 146 -15.75 5.39 -5.04
CA LEU A 146 -15.55 5.50 -6.49
C LEU A 146 -15.75 6.94 -6.98
N GLU A 147 -16.84 7.59 -6.59
CA GLU A 147 -17.16 8.96 -6.97
C GLU A 147 -16.08 9.95 -6.48
N GLY A 148 -15.59 9.79 -5.24
CA GLY A 148 -14.49 10.58 -4.71
C GLY A 148 -13.18 10.43 -5.51
N ILE A 149 -12.86 9.20 -5.93
CA ILE A 149 -11.73 8.94 -6.84
C ILE A 149 -11.92 9.68 -8.16
N LEU A 150 -13.07 9.53 -8.81
CA LEU A 150 -13.35 10.12 -10.12
C LEU A 150 -13.36 11.65 -10.06
N ALA A 151 -13.99 12.23 -9.04
CA ALA A 151 -14.09 13.67 -8.84
C ALA A 151 -12.73 14.35 -8.59
N THR A 152 -11.73 13.60 -8.13
CA THR A 152 -10.42 14.14 -7.76
C THR A 152 -9.29 13.79 -8.73
N GLU A 153 -9.58 13.22 -9.90
CA GLU A 153 -8.57 13.02 -10.94
C GLU A 153 -7.90 14.36 -11.31
N ILE A 154 -6.57 14.34 -11.49
CA ILE A 154 -5.85 15.50 -12.03
C ILE A 154 -6.17 15.59 -13.53
N LYS A 155 -6.37 16.80 -14.06
CA LYS A 155 -6.67 17.02 -15.49
C LYS A 155 -5.70 16.33 -16.46
N SER A 156 -4.43 16.16 -16.08
CA SER A 156 -3.41 15.44 -16.87
C SER A 156 -3.49 13.90 -16.76
N GLY A 157 -4.46 13.37 -16.03
CA GLY A 157 -4.52 11.98 -15.60
C GLY A 157 -3.79 11.73 -14.29
N GLY A 158 -4.30 10.75 -13.53
CA GLY A 158 -3.71 10.27 -12.28
C GLY A 158 -4.08 11.08 -11.04
N TRP A 159 -3.52 10.70 -9.89
CA TRP A 159 -3.84 11.26 -8.58
C TRP A 159 -2.59 11.61 -7.79
N ASN A 160 -2.74 12.54 -6.84
CA ASN A 160 -1.70 12.91 -5.91
C ASN A 160 -2.34 13.49 -4.64
N TYR A 161 -1.79 13.12 -3.47
CA TYR A 161 -2.18 13.69 -2.18
C TYR A 161 -1.53 15.06 -1.93
N SER A 162 -0.52 15.47 -2.70
CA SER A 162 0.13 16.77 -2.55
C SER A 162 0.20 17.49 -3.89
N ARG A 163 -0.55 18.59 -4.02
CA ARG A 163 -0.58 19.45 -5.21
C ARG A 163 -0.09 20.86 -4.91
N ARG A 164 0.67 21.05 -3.82
CA ARG A 164 1.19 22.36 -3.39
C ARG A 164 1.91 23.13 -4.50
N SER A 165 2.79 22.46 -5.27
CA SER A 165 3.50 23.09 -6.40
C SER A 165 2.54 23.52 -7.51
N GLY A 166 1.49 22.73 -7.77
CA GLY A 166 0.48 23.06 -8.76
C GLY A 166 -0.33 24.28 -8.34
N PHE A 167 -0.85 24.24 -7.12
CA PHE A 167 -1.57 25.36 -6.52
C PHE A 167 -0.74 26.67 -6.53
N ALA A 168 0.53 26.61 -6.12
CA ALA A 168 1.42 27.77 -6.11
C ALA A 168 1.72 28.34 -7.52
N SER A 169 1.60 27.52 -8.57
CA SER A 169 1.85 27.91 -9.96
C SER A 169 0.59 28.12 -10.79
N GLY A 170 -0.61 28.03 -10.18
CA GLY A 170 -1.88 28.10 -10.90
C GLY A 170 -2.14 26.92 -11.85
N THR A 171 -1.47 25.77 -11.64
CA THR A 171 -1.64 24.55 -12.45
C THR A 171 -2.35 23.45 -11.65
N ALA A 172 -2.87 22.43 -12.35
CA ALA A 172 -3.64 21.34 -11.74
C ALA A 172 -2.83 20.41 -10.81
N GLY A 173 -1.50 20.57 -10.74
CA GLY A 173 -0.58 19.66 -10.05
C GLY A 173 -0.16 18.47 -10.92
N GLU A 174 0.73 17.64 -10.38
CA GLU A 174 1.31 16.49 -11.09
C GLU A 174 0.89 15.19 -10.39
N ALA A 175 0.57 14.14 -11.15
CA ALA A 175 0.24 12.82 -10.59
C ALA A 175 1.47 12.18 -9.92
N SER A 176 1.24 11.49 -8.81
CA SER A 176 2.26 10.67 -8.14
C SER A 176 2.00 9.19 -8.41
N PRO A 177 3.03 8.40 -8.80
CA PRO A 177 2.89 6.96 -8.93
C PRO A 177 2.37 6.28 -7.66
N PHE A 178 2.76 6.76 -6.49
CA PHE A 178 2.34 6.19 -5.19
C PHE A 178 0.84 6.27 -4.95
N MET A 179 0.18 7.31 -5.48
CA MET A 179 -1.27 7.42 -5.44
C MET A 179 -1.94 6.80 -6.65
N THR A 180 -1.35 6.99 -7.83
CA THR A 180 -1.99 6.60 -9.08
C THR A 180 -2.08 5.08 -9.24
N VAL A 181 -1.04 4.34 -8.85
CA VAL A 181 -1.04 2.86 -8.92
C VAL A 181 -2.16 2.22 -8.08
N PRO A 182 -2.28 2.46 -6.76
CA PRO A 182 -3.35 1.85 -5.97
C PRO A 182 -4.73 2.34 -6.41
N THR A 183 -4.89 3.59 -6.85
CA THR A 183 -6.16 4.08 -7.39
C THR A 183 -6.57 3.34 -8.66
N LEU A 184 -5.64 3.15 -9.61
CA LEU A 184 -5.95 2.42 -10.85
C LEU A 184 -6.30 0.94 -10.58
N ARG A 185 -5.63 0.28 -9.63
CA ARG A 185 -5.98 -1.08 -9.21
C ARG A 185 -7.38 -1.15 -8.60
N ALA A 186 -7.72 -0.20 -7.73
CA ALA A 186 -9.05 -0.11 -7.14
C ALA A 186 -10.13 0.10 -8.22
N LEU A 187 -9.88 0.96 -9.22
CA LEU A 187 -10.79 1.19 -10.34
C LEU A 187 -10.94 -0.04 -11.24
N GLN A 188 -9.85 -0.75 -11.53
CA GLN A 188 -9.90 -2.01 -12.29
C GLN A 188 -10.72 -3.07 -11.56
N LEU A 189 -10.49 -3.23 -10.25
CA LEU A 189 -11.27 -4.15 -9.42
C LEU A 189 -12.75 -3.73 -9.38
N ALA A 190 -13.06 -2.44 -9.24
CA ALA A 190 -14.43 -1.94 -9.28
C ALA A 190 -15.12 -2.29 -10.60
N MET A 191 -14.45 -2.08 -11.73
CA MET A 191 -14.96 -2.45 -13.05
C MET A 191 -15.21 -3.96 -13.18
N GLN A 192 -14.31 -4.80 -12.67
CA GLN A 192 -14.47 -6.26 -12.66
C GLN A 192 -15.65 -6.73 -11.78
N HIS A 193 -16.04 -5.93 -10.79
CA HIS A 193 -17.10 -6.25 -9.82
C HIS A 193 -18.37 -5.42 -9.99
N GLY A 194 -18.65 -4.96 -11.21
CA GLY A 194 -19.94 -4.44 -11.64
C GLY A 194 -20.12 -2.92 -11.49
N HIS A 195 -19.09 -2.18 -11.07
CA HIS A 195 -19.14 -0.72 -11.09
C HIS A 195 -18.89 -0.16 -12.49
N THR A 196 -19.56 0.94 -12.82
CA THR A 196 -19.31 1.67 -14.06
C THR A 196 -18.11 2.59 -13.87
N VAL A 197 -16.99 2.25 -14.51
CA VAL A 197 -15.76 3.05 -14.50
C VAL A 197 -15.48 3.56 -15.92
N PRO A 198 -15.34 4.88 -16.14
CA PRO A 198 -14.97 5.40 -17.45
C PRO A 198 -13.58 4.90 -17.87
N LYS A 199 -13.49 4.24 -19.02
CA LYS A 199 -12.23 3.64 -19.51
C LYS A 199 -11.16 4.70 -19.74
N GLU A 200 -11.56 5.89 -20.14
CA GLU A 200 -10.68 7.03 -20.42
C GLU A 200 -9.92 7.48 -19.16
N VAL A 201 -10.51 7.30 -17.97
CA VAL A 201 -9.83 7.59 -16.69
C VAL A 201 -8.69 6.60 -16.46
N LEU A 202 -8.91 5.32 -16.75
CA LEU A 202 -7.87 4.28 -16.65
C LEU A 202 -6.74 4.55 -17.65
N GLU A 203 -7.08 4.91 -18.89
CA GLU A 203 -6.12 5.23 -19.94
C GLU A 203 -5.26 6.46 -19.60
N ARG A 204 -5.89 7.55 -19.13
CA ARG A 204 -5.17 8.76 -18.71
C ARG A 204 -4.26 8.50 -17.52
N GLY A 205 -4.73 7.76 -16.52
CA GLY A 205 -3.91 7.37 -15.36
C GLY A 205 -2.73 6.49 -15.77
N THR A 206 -2.96 5.49 -16.62
CA THR A 206 -1.90 4.62 -17.16
C THR A 206 -0.87 5.44 -17.94
N THR A 207 -1.33 6.36 -18.79
CA THR A 207 -0.45 7.28 -19.53
C THR A 207 0.37 8.14 -18.57
N ALA A 208 -0.22 8.62 -17.47
CA ALA A 208 0.50 9.38 -16.45
C ALA A 208 1.61 8.56 -15.78
N LEU A 209 1.38 7.28 -15.52
CA LEU A 209 2.41 6.37 -14.99
C LEU A 209 3.56 6.20 -15.99
N VAL A 210 3.27 5.95 -17.27
CA VAL A 210 4.31 5.83 -18.31
C VAL A 210 5.15 7.12 -18.43
N ARG A 211 4.50 8.29 -18.40
CA ARG A 211 5.19 9.60 -18.45
C ARG A 211 6.09 9.87 -17.25
N SER A 212 5.88 9.16 -16.12
CA SER A 212 6.69 9.36 -14.92
C SER A 212 8.00 8.57 -14.90
N ARG A 213 8.31 7.80 -15.96
CA ARG A 213 9.64 7.20 -16.17
C ARG A 213 10.68 8.30 -16.39
N THR A 214 11.83 8.18 -15.72
CA THR A 214 12.91 9.17 -15.82
C THR A 214 13.96 8.73 -16.84
N LYS A 215 14.74 9.69 -17.37
CA LYS A 215 15.88 9.40 -18.27
C LYS A 215 16.94 8.51 -17.62
N ALA A 216 17.04 8.54 -16.29
CA ALA A 216 17.97 7.73 -15.52
C ALA A 216 17.48 6.28 -15.30
N GLY A 217 16.35 5.89 -15.90
CA GLY A 217 15.76 4.56 -15.73
C GLY A 217 14.97 4.37 -14.43
N GLY A 218 14.74 5.45 -13.67
CA GLY A 218 13.94 5.43 -12.45
C GLY A 218 12.50 5.89 -12.66
N GLN A 219 11.83 6.21 -11.56
CA GLN A 219 10.45 6.72 -11.54
C GLN A 219 10.35 8.02 -10.74
N ALA A 220 9.77 9.07 -11.34
CA ALA A 220 9.59 10.36 -10.70
C ALA A 220 8.67 10.27 -9.48
N TYR A 221 8.92 11.12 -8.47
CA TYR A 221 8.01 11.28 -7.33
C TYR A 221 6.62 11.80 -7.74
N ALA A 222 6.60 12.79 -8.63
CA ALA A 222 5.41 13.32 -9.26
C ALA A 222 5.76 13.86 -10.65
N GLY A 223 4.86 13.70 -11.62
CA GLY A 223 5.05 14.17 -12.98
C GLY A 223 6.22 13.45 -13.66
N SER A 224 7.14 14.21 -14.24
CA SER A 224 8.28 13.68 -15.03
C SER A 224 9.65 14.19 -14.56
N ARG A 225 9.71 14.74 -13.33
CA ARG A 225 10.95 15.28 -12.77
C ARG A 225 12.01 14.19 -12.62
N SER A 226 13.27 14.55 -12.84
CA SER A 226 14.39 13.63 -12.65
C SER A 226 14.44 13.15 -11.21
N ASP A 227 14.64 11.84 -11.03
CA ASP A 227 14.74 11.19 -9.74
C ASP A 227 15.71 10.00 -9.88
N PRO A 228 16.76 9.92 -9.06
CA PRO A 228 17.76 8.85 -9.16
C PRO A 228 17.16 7.49 -8.78
N VAL A 229 17.61 6.42 -9.46
CA VAL A 229 17.12 5.05 -9.26
C VAL A 229 17.05 4.64 -7.78
N PRO A 230 18.08 4.85 -6.92
CA PRO A 230 18.01 4.48 -5.51
C PRO A 230 16.86 5.11 -4.73
N GLY A 231 16.40 6.30 -5.13
CA GLY A 231 15.26 6.98 -4.52
C GLY A 231 13.90 6.53 -5.06
N SER A 232 13.87 5.74 -6.13
CA SER A 232 12.66 5.46 -6.90
C SER A 232 12.28 3.98 -7.00
N THR A 233 13.06 3.06 -6.46
CA THR A 233 12.86 1.61 -6.60
C THR A 233 11.45 1.13 -6.22
N GLY A 234 10.88 1.62 -5.12
CA GLY A 234 9.50 1.28 -4.73
C GLY A 234 8.44 1.76 -5.74
N ARG A 235 8.66 2.93 -6.37
CA ARG A 235 7.77 3.46 -7.43
C ARG A 235 7.98 2.72 -8.75
N MET A 236 9.21 2.33 -9.07
CA MET A 236 9.50 1.48 -10.23
C MET A 236 8.74 0.15 -10.11
N LEU A 237 8.82 -0.52 -8.96
CA LEU A 237 8.06 -1.73 -8.69
C LEU A 237 6.54 -1.51 -8.82
N ALA A 238 6.02 -0.44 -8.22
CA ALA A 238 4.60 -0.10 -8.30
C ALA A 238 4.11 0.09 -9.74
N VAL A 239 4.84 0.89 -10.52
CA VAL A 239 4.48 1.24 -11.90
C VAL A 239 4.62 0.04 -12.82
N GLU A 240 5.77 -0.62 -12.82
CA GLU A 240 6.03 -1.70 -13.77
C GLU A 240 5.17 -2.93 -13.46
N SER A 241 4.87 -3.21 -12.18
CA SER A 241 3.89 -4.26 -11.85
C SER A 241 2.48 -3.93 -12.35
N TYR A 242 2.03 -2.69 -12.16
CA TYR A 242 0.73 -2.26 -12.66
C TYR A 242 0.65 -2.32 -14.19
N LEU A 243 1.70 -1.90 -14.91
CA LEU A 243 1.69 -1.94 -16.37
C LEU A 243 1.59 -3.37 -16.91
N VAL A 244 2.23 -4.35 -16.26
CA VAL A 244 2.07 -5.77 -16.59
C VAL A 244 0.65 -6.26 -16.28
N GLU A 245 0.08 -5.90 -15.11
CA GLU A 245 -1.33 -6.19 -14.78
C GLU A 245 -2.32 -5.57 -15.79
N ALA A 246 -1.97 -4.41 -16.36
CA ALA A 246 -2.73 -3.71 -17.39
C ALA A 246 -2.48 -4.23 -18.82
N GLY A 247 -1.71 -5.31 -18.98
CA GLY A 247 -1.52 -6.00 -20.27
C GLY A 247 -0.18 -5.77 -20.97
N SER A 248 0.80 -5.11 -20.34
CA SER A 248 2.16 -5.03 -20.89
C SER A 248 2.84 -6.40 -20.88
N GLU A 249 3.18 -6.93 -22.06
CA GLU A 249 3.93 -8.19 -22.19
C GLU A 249 5.44 -8.04 -21.99
N ASP A 250 5.97 -6.81 -22.02
CA ASP A 250 7.39 -6.53 -21.79
C ASP A 250 7.73 -6.59 -20.29
N LEU A 251 8.27 -7.74 -19.87
CA LEU A 251 8.73 -7.97 -18.50
C LEU A 251 10.14 -7.41 -18.22
N SER A 252 10.86 -6.87 -19.20
CA SER A 252 12.25 -6.39 -19.00
C SER A 252 12.33 -5.29 -17.93
N LYS A 253 11.36 -4.37 -17.94
CA LYS A 253 11.30 -3.26 -16.98
C LYS A 253 10.88 -3.73 -15.59
N LEU A 254 10.01 -4.74 -15.50
CA LEU A 254 9.63 -5.37 -14.25
C LEU A 254 10.83 -6.08 -13.59
N ARG A 255 11.62 -6.83 -14.38
CA ARG A 255 12.87 -7.45 -13.91
C ARG A 255 13.87 -6.38 -13.46
N GLY A 256 14.09 -5.34 -14.27
CA GLY A 256 14.96 -4.22 -13.91
C GLY A 256 14.52 -3.50 -12.62
N ALA A 257 13.21 -3.38 -12.37
CA ALA A 257 12.69 -2.81 -11.12
C ALA A 257 12.98 -3.71 -9.90
N LEU A 258 12.87 -5.03 -10.04
CA LEU A 258 13.23 -5.99 -8.99
C LEU A 258 14.74 -5.96 -8.71
N ASP A 259 15.57 -6.03 -9.75
CA ASP A 259 17.03 -5.93 -9.64
C ASP A 259 17.44 -4.63 -8.95
N ALA A 260 16.90 -3.50 -9.39
CA ALA A 260 17.18 -2.20 -8.79
C ALA A 260 16.74 -2.12 -7.32
N PHE A 261 15.58 -2.67 -6.98
CA PHE A 261 15.10 -2.73 -5.59
C PHE A 261 16.09 -3.47 -4.70
N PHE A 262 16.54 -4.66 -5.08
CA PHE A 262 17.47 -5.43 -4.24
C PHE A 262 18.88 -4.83 -4.23
N ALA A 263 19.36 -4.27 -5.35
CA ALA A 263 20.66 -3.62 -5.45
C ALA A 263 20.75 -2.33 -4.60
N HIS A 264 19.64 -1.58 -4.50
CA HIS A 264 19.59 -0.31 -3.77
C HIS A 264 18.80 -0.37 -2.46
N TRP A 265 18.38 -1.55 -2.01
CA TRP A 265 17.58 -1.74 -0.81
C TRP A 265 18.15 -1.04 0.42
N GLY A 266 19.47 -1.07 0.59
CA GLY A 266 20.16 -0.40 1.71
C GLY A 266 19.87 1.12 1.79
N ARG A 267 19.60 1.78 0.67
CA ARG A 267 19.23 3.21 0.64
C ARG A 267 17.81 3.48 1.13
N LEU A 268 16.90 2.52 0.95
CA LEU A 268 15.59 2.57 1.58
C LEU A 268 15.72 2.34 3.09
N GLU A 269 16.56 1.40 3.49
CA GLU A 269 16.80 1.05 4.90
C GLU A 269 17.39 2.21 5.69
N GLU A 270 18.33 2.98 5.11
CA GLU A 270 18.86 4.22 5.71
C GLU A 270 17.76 5.23 6.10
N ARG A 271 16.58 5.14 5.49
CA ARG A 271 15.43 6.03 5.75
C ARG A 271 14.35 5.40 6.62
N ARG A 272 14.39 4.08 6.88
CA ARG A 272 13.43 3.40 7.74
C ARG A 272 13.53 3.94 9.17
N GLN A 273 12.38 4.15 9.81
CA GLN A 273 12.28 4.67 11.19
C GLN A 273 12.93 6.05 11.44
N GLN A 274 13.36 6.75 10.38
CA GLN A 274 13.93 8.09 10.51
C GLN A 274 12.87 9.18 10.60
N ARG A 275 13.22 10.30 11.23
CA ARG A 275 12.41 11.53 11.19
C ARG A 275 12.55 12.25 9.85
N GLY A 276 11.57 13.09 9.56
CA GLY A 276 11.49 13.85 8.31
C GLY A 276 11.08 13.01 7.11
N THR A 277 10.70 13.70 6.03
CA THR A 277 10.32 13.09 4.75
C THR A 277 11.11 13.76 3.64
N HIS A 278 11.49 13.01 2.61
CA HIS A 278 12.20 13.53 1.45
C HIS A 278 13.58 14.15 1.75
N VAL A 279 14.32 13.52 2.65
CA VAL A 279 15.68 13.95 3.03
C VAL A 279 16.69 13.48 1.97
N ALA A 280 17.68 14.32 1.68
CA ALA A 280 18.81 14.03 0.79
C ALA A 280 19.59 12.75 1.22
N PRO A 281 20.29 12.07 0.28
CA PRO A 281 20.51 12.45 -1.12
C PRO A 281 19.39 11.99 -2.07
N PHE A 282 18.53 11.07 -1.65
CA PHE A 282 17.58 10.40 -2.56
C PHE A 282 16.10 10.76 -2.31
N GLY A 283 15.79 11.59 -1.32
CA GLY A 283 14.43 12.09 -1.15
C GLY A 283 13.39 11.01 -0.78
N VAL A 284 13.83 9.89 -0.21
CA VAL A 284 12.92 8.80 0.20
C VAL A 284 12.30 9.12 1.56
N ALA A 285 10.98 9.01 1.63
CA ALA A 285 10.25 9.12 2.90
C ALA A 285 10.10 7.75 3.57
N PRO A 286 10.15 7.66 4.92
CA PRO A 286 10.16 6.37 5.62
C PRO A 286 8.96 5.47 5.29
N TYR A 287 7.77 6.04 5.07
CA TYR A 287 6.54 5.28 4.76
C TYR A 287 6.59 4.55 3.40
N TYR A 288 7.58 4.85 2.54
CA TYR A 288 7.78 4.07 1.31
C TYR A 288 8.43 2.72 1.58
N PHE A 289 9.04 2.52 2.75
CA PHE A 289 9.84 1.34 3.01
C PHE A 289 8.98 0.07 2.93
N MET A 290 7.91 -0.04 3.72
CA MET A 290 7.06 -1.24 3.67
C MET A 290 6.18 -1.29 2.43
N TYR A 291 5.80 -0.13 1.87
CA TYR A 291 5.15 -0.06 0.57
C TYR A 291 5.99 -0.74 -0.53
N ALA A 292 7.30 -0.43 -0.60
CA ALA A 292 8.19 -0.99 -1.62
C ALA A 292 8.31 -2.52 -1.51
N HIS A 293 8.32 -3.07 -0.30
CA HIS A 293 8.32 -4.53 -0.08
C HIS A 293 7.02 -5.17 -0.56
N GLU A 294 5.87 -4.52 -0.30
CA GLU A 294 4.58 -5.00 -0.80
C GLU A 294 4.53 -4.99 -2.33
N GLN A 295 5.02 -3.92 -2.97
CA GLN A 295 5.13 -3.86 -4.43
C GLN A 295 6.13 -4.89 -4.99
N ALA A 296 7.22 -5.18 -4.28
CA ALA A 296 8.16 -6.22 -4.67
C ALA A 296 7.48 -7.60 -4.69
N SER A 297 6.69 -7.93 -3.66
CA SER A 297 5.95 -9.21 -3.63
C SER A 297 4.97 -9.36 -4.79
N ARG A 298 4.32 -8.28 -5.22
CA ARG A 298 3.44 -8.27 -6.41
C ARG A 298 4.24 -8.48 -7.69
N ALA A 299 5.31 -7.71 -7.87
CA ALA A 299 6.19 -7.82 -9.03
C ALA A 299 6.75 -9.25 -9.19
N ILE A 300 7.16 -9.89 -8.10
CA ILE A 300 7.64 -11.28 -8.10
C ILE A 300 6.58 -12.23 -8.67
N MET A 301 5.32 -12.07 -8.28
CA MET A 301 4.24 -12.96 -8.72
C MET A 301 3.80 -12.75 -10.17
N LEU A 302 4.24 -11.67 -10.81
CA LEU A 302 4.01 -11.41 -12.23
C LEU A 302 5.08 -12.01 -13.15
N LEU A 303 6.25 -12.40 -12.61
CA LEU A 303 7.29 -13.09 -13.39
C LEU A 303 6.87 -14.53 -13.77
N PRO A 304 7.51 -15.16 -14.78
CA PRO A 304 7.39 -16.59 -15.02
C PRO A 304 7.78 -17.39 -13.77
N ARG A 305 7.13 -18.54 -13.54
CA ARG A 305 7.34 -19.36 -12.33
C ARG A 305 8.81 -19.72 -12.09
N SER A 306 9.58 -19.96 -13.16
CA SER A 306 11.01 -20.30 -13.13
C SER A 306 11.92 -19.19 -12.56
N GLU A 307 11.45 -17.94 -12.52
CA GLU A 307 12.27 -16.78 -12.11
C GLU A 307 11.95 -16.31 -10.68
N ARG A 308 10.85 -16.77 -10.08
CA ARG A 308 10.34 -16.21 -8.82
C ARG A 308 11.17 -16.59 -7.59
N ALA A 309 11.76 -17.78 -7.60
CA ALA A 309 12.32 -18.42 -6.42
C ALA A 309 13.40 -17.56 -5.74
N GLU A 310 14.34 -17.03 -6.51
CA GLU A 310 15.44 -16.24 -5.94
C GLU A 310 14.97 -14.87 -5.44
N TYR A 311 14.09 -14.18 -6.17
CA TYR A 311 13.54 -12.92 -5.69
C TYR A 311 12.66 -13.09 -4.44
N ALA A 312 11.85 -14.15 -4.38
CA ALA A 312 11.06 -14.47 -3.20
C ALA A 312 11.96 -14.74 -1.99
N ARG A 313 13.05 -15.50 -2.17
CA ARG A 313 14.06 -15.75 -1.13
C ARG A 313 14.70 -14.45 -0.64
N LEU A 314 15.11 -13.57 -1.55
CA LEU A 314 15.68 -12.26 -1.20
C LEU A 314 14.67 -11.39 -0.46
N LEU A 315 13.40 -11.36 -0.88
CA LEU A 315 12.35 -10.59 -0.20
C LEU A 315 12.10 -11.10 1.22
N ARG A 316 11.97 -12.42 1.41
CA ARG A 316 11.84 -13.05 2.74
C ARG A 316 12.98 -12.65 3.64
N ALA A 317 14.22 -12.73 3.15
CA ALA A 317 15.40 -12.41 3.93
C ALA A 317 15.48 -10.91 4.27
N ARG A 318 15.04 -10.01 3.38
CA ARG A 318 14.95 -8.57 3.69
C ARG A 318 13.89 -8.26 4.73
N LEU A 319 12.72 -8.89 4.65
CA LEU A 319 11.66 -8.73 5.65
C LEU A 319 12.10 -9.28 7.01
N GLU A 320 12.76 -10.44 7.04
CA GLU A 320 13.31 -11.00 8.28
C GLU A 320 14.39 -10.09 8.89
N GLN A 321 15.27 -9.53 8.07
CA GLN A 321 16.35 -8.64 8.52
C GLN A 321 15.85 -7.40 9.29
N VAL A 322 14.63 -6.94 8.99
CA VAL A 322 14.05 -5.71 9.57
C VAL A 322 12.83 -5.98 10.45
N ARG A 323 12.61 -7.24 10.82
CA ARG A 323 11.57 -7.64 11.77
C ARG A 323 11.96 -7.15 13.16
N ASP A 324 11.06 -6.40 13.80
CA ASP A 324 11.27 -5.86 15.15
C ASP A 324 11.23 -7.00 16.19
N PRO A 325 11.83 -6.85 17.39
CA PRO A 325 11.88 -7.91 18.42
C PRO A 325 10.52 -8.49 18.87
N GLY A 326 9.40 -7.80 18.59
CA GLY A 326 8.05 -8.29 18.81
C GLY A 326 7.46 -9.07 17.63
N GLY A 327 8.27 -9.40 16.62
CA GLY A 327 7.85 -10.12 15.44
C GLY A 327 7.06 -9.31 14.41
N THR A 328 7.12 -7.98 14.50
CA THR A 328 6.32 -7.02 13.70
C THR A 328 7.20 -6.16 12.78
N TRP A 329 6.58 -5.28 12.00
CA TRP A 329 7.28 -4.36 11.11
C TRP A 329 6.78 -2.93 11.28
N ASN A 330 7.72 -2.01 11.51
CA ASN A 330 7.42 -0.58 11.57
C ASN A 330 8.44 0.24 10.77
N ASP A 331 7.96 1.06 9.85
CA ASP A 331 8.77 1.96 9.05
C ASP A 331 8.81 3.40 9.57
N ARG A 332 8.08 3.69 10.64
CA ARG A 332 8.05 5.00 11.31
C ARG A 332 8.84 4.97 12.61
N ASP A 333 9.37 6.14 12.99
CA ASP A 333 10.13 6.33 14.24
C ASP A 333 9.40 5.70 15.44
N PRO A 334 9.94 4.61 16.02
CA PRO A 334 9.29 3.90 17.12
C PRO A 334 9.37 4.68 18.44
N THR A 335 10.24 5.70 18.53
CA THR A 335 10.36 6.54 19.73
C THR A 335 9.37 7.70 19.75
N ASP A 336 8.66 7.96 18.65
CA ASP A 336 7.58 8.97 18.63
C ASP A 336 6.25 8.29 18.98
N PRO A 337 5.66 8.56 20.17
CA PRO A 337 4.42 7.93 20.61
C PRO A 337 3.23 8.27 19.69
N ARG A 338 3.35 9.29 18.85
CA ARG A 338 2.34 9.60 17.84
C ARG A 338 2.41 8.57 16.72
N LEU A 339 3.62 8.18 16.31
CA LEU A 339 3.88 7.36 15.13
C LEU A 339 3.92 5.86 15.41
N VAL A 340 4.17 5.43 16.66
CA VAL A 340 4.25 3.99 17.03
C VAL A 340 3.03 3.17 16.60
N ARG A 341 1.82 3.76 16.61
CA ARG A 341 0.58 3.11 16.15
C ARG A 341 0.62 2.70 14.67
N THR A 342 1.52 3.29 13.89
CA THR A 342 1.70 3.02 12.46
C THR A 342 2.35 1.66 12.21
N ALA A 343 2.87 0.98 13.23
CA ALA A 343 3.31 -0.40 13.13
C ALA A 343 2.22 -1.35 12.58
N ASN A 344 0.94 -1.02 12.74
CA ASN A 344 -0.17 -1.73 12.10
C ASN A 344 -0.04 -1.75 10.58
N TYR A 345 0.30 -0.62 9.96
CA TYR A 345 0.52 -0.50 8.52
C TYR A 345 1.73 -1.32 8.06
N GLY A 346 2.87 -1.18 8.73
CA GLY A 346 4.08 -1.90 8.35
C GLY A 346 3.90 -3.42 8.46
N THR A 347 3.29 -3.87 9.56
CA THR A 347 3.00 -5.29 9.80
C THR A 347 2.00 -5.84 8.80
N ALA A 348 0.95 -5.09 8.46
CA ALA A 348 -0.01 -5.47 7.42
C ALA A 348 0.66 -5.62 6.04
N MET A 349 1.54 -4.68 5.67
CA MET A 349 2.30 -4.75 4.41
C MET A 349 3.25 -5.94 4.37
N ALA A 350 3.94 -6.25 5.47
CA ALA A 350 4.79 -7.44 5.58
C ALA A 350 3.99 -8.74 5.45
N LEU A 351 2.88 -8.85 6.18
CA LEU A 351 2.00 -10.03 6.15
C LEU A 351 1.47 -10.28 4.74
N MET A 352 0.90 -9.26 4.09
CA MET A 352 0.45 -9.38 2.69
C MET A 352 1.57 -9.79 1.75
N SER A 353 2.78 -9.27 1.95
CA SER A 353 3.94 -9.61 1.12
C SER A 353 4.31 -11.08 1.26
N LEU A 354 4.41 -11.57 2.49
CA LEU A 354 4.83 -12.94 2.80
C LEU A 354 3.78 -13.97 2.39
N GLU A 355 2.50 -13.71 2.66
CA GLU A 355 1.40 -14.58 2.20
C GLU A 355 1.37 -14.69 0.68
N ARG A 356 1.56 -13.57 -0.03
CA ARG A 356 1.54 -13.54 -1.50
C ARG A 356 2.61 -14.43 -2.13
N ILE A 357 3.79 -14.50 -1.52
CA ILE A 357 4.89 -15.35 -2.00
C ILE A 357 4.99 -16.68 -1.26
N ALA A 358 4.06 -17.01 -0.36
CA ALA A 358 4.15 -18.16 0.53
C ALA A 358 4.38 -19.48 -0.22
N ALA A 359 3.69 -19.68 -1.34
CA ALA A 359 3.78 -20.87 -2.18
C ALA A 359 5.02 -20.91 -3.10
N VAL A 360 5.84 -19.85 -3.14
CA VAL A 360 7.09 -19.85 -3.90
C VAL A 360 8.17 -20.55 -3.08
N ALA A 361 8.62 -21.71 -3.57
CA ALA A 361 9.63 -22.55 -2.92
C ALA A 361 10.97 -21.81 -2.75
N ASP A 362 11.64 -22.05 -1.62
CA ASP A 362 13.00 -21.57 -1.39
C ASP A 362 13.99 -22.47 -2.17
N PRO A 363 14.82 -21.92 -3.08
CA PRO A 363 15.76 -22.71 -3.85
C PRO A 363 16.84 -23.41 -3.00
N ARG A 364 17.02 -23.01 -1.73
CA ARG A 364 17.92 -23.66 -0.77
C ARG A 364 17.39 -24.99 -0.26
N GLU A 365 16.07 -25.16 -0.17
CA GLU A 365 15.44 -26.40 0.30
C GLU A 365 15.59 -27.53 -0.73
N ALA A 366 15.53 -27.18 -2.02
CA ALA A 366 15.76 -28.12 -3.11
C ALA A 366 17.20 -28.65 -3.17
N ARG A 367 18.18 -27.91 -2.63
CA ARG A 367 19.61 -28.32 -2.59
C ARG A 367 19.98 -29.17 -1.38
N ARG A 368 19.07 -29.36 -0.43
CA ARG A 368 19.26 -30.19 0.79
C ARG A 368 18.64 -31.59 0.67
N ARG A 369 17.92 -31.84 -0.42
CA ARG A 369 17.45 -33.17 -0.85
C ARG A 369 18.40 -33.66 -1.94
#